data_AF-Q2JT48-F1
#
_entry.id   AF-Q2JT48-F1
#
_cell.length_a   1.000
_cell.length_b   1.000
_cell.length_c   1.000
_cell.angle_alpha   90.00
_cell.angle_beta   90.00
_cell.angle_gamma   90.00
#
_symmetry.space_group_name_H-M   'P 1'
#
loop_
_entity.id
_entity.type
_entity.pdbx_description
1 polymer ?
#
loop_
_entity_poly.entity_id
_entity_poly.type
_entity_poly.pdbx_seq_one_letter_code
_entity_poly.pdbx_strand_id
1 'polypeptide(L)'
;MFPAARLPRLEGISSAALMMRPTPELAALLRRTADRLQAQHWGFWDREYCWRDSTRCNCGLLVREALGWNQQQLSLHIHRGTWRTIAQTAYRTAAFVLRDPWQARCQATGLRLGYVFEKMAELGFDRPEDFAALEELSDPVILARLAEKGVEPVRRDHALHVALYMRELADWIEEQLQAQAQLSHLTQPLPKAKATEVAVRQPLRLR
;
A
#
# COMPACT_ATOMS: atom_id res chain seq x y z
N MET A 1 34.39 34.57 -4.98
CA MET A 1 34.15 34.03 -3.63
C MET A 1 32.69 33.58 -3.60
N PHE A 2 32.43 32.31 -3.91
CA PHE A 2 31.07 31.76 -3.99
C PHE A 2 30.62 31.32 -2.59
N PRO A 3 29.38 31.63 -2.15
CA PRO A 3 28.91 31.19 -0.85
C PRO A 3 28.67 29.67 -0.89
N ALA A 4 29.18 28.98 0.14
CA ALA A 4 28.93 27.57 0.36
C ALA A 4 27.43 27.34 0.54
N ALA A 5 26.80 26.65 -0.41
CA ALA A 5 25.44 26.16 -0.26
C ALA A 5 25.41 25.18 0.92
N ARG A 6 24.65 25.54 1.96
CA ARG A 6 24.38 24.67 3.11
C ARG A 6 23.55 23.49 2.59
N LEU A 7 24.17 22.32 2.48
CA LEU A 7 23.45 21.06 2.27
C LEU A 7 22.44 20.88 3.41
N PRO A 8 21.16 20.60 3.13
CA PRO A 8 20.21 20.28 4.18
C PRO A 8 20.66 18.99 4.86
N ARG A 9 20.68 19.00 6.20
CA ARG A 9 20.96 17.82 7.02
C ARG A 9 19.90 16.76 6.74
N LEU A 10 20.34 15.57 6.34
CA LEU A 10 19.55 14.35 6.33
C LEU A 10 19.35 13.83 7.78
N GLU A 11 18.80 14.67 8.66
CA GLU A 11 18.40 14.26 9.99
C GLU A 11 16.90 13.91 9.96
N GLY A 12 16.61 12.60 9.98
CA GLY A 12 15.28 12.11 10.35
C GLY A 12 14.36 11.70 9.19
N ILE A 13 14.79 10.75 8.34
CA ILE A 13 13.81 9.82 7.77
C ILE A 13 13.49 8.83 8.88
N SER A 14 12.72 9.28 9.87
CA SER A 14 12.11 8.41 10.86
C SER A 14 11.30 7.37 10.08
N SER A 15 11.31 6.12 10.56
CA SER A 15 10.49 5.00 10.09
C SER A 15 8.97 5.24 10.22
N ALA A 16 8.54 6.49 10.32
CA ALA A 16 7.20 6.99 10.63
C ALA A 16 6.37 7.37 9.39
N ALA A 17 6.88 7.21 8.15
CA ALA A 17 6.19 7.67 6.95
C ALA A 17 5.45 6.57 6.16
N LEU A 18 5.58 5.30 6.54
CA LEU A 18 4.85 4.22 5.90
C LEU A 18 3.67 3.82 6.78
N MET A 19 2.46 4.26 6.40
CA MET A 19 1.23 3.74 6.98
C MET A 19 1.14 2.24 6.67
N MET A 20 1.35 1.85 5.40
CA MET A 20 1.34 0.45 4.92
C MET A 20 2.74 -0.10 4.60
N ARG A 21 2.88 -1.44 4.59
CA ARG A 21 4.10 -2.12 4.12
C ARG A 21 4.18 -2.07 2.59
N PRO A 22 5.25 -1.49 2.02
CA PRO A 22 5.36 -1.34 0.58
C PRO A 22 5.75 -2.69 -0.06
N THR A 23 5.00 -3.11 -1.08
CA THR A 23 5.31 -4.30 -1.87
C THR A 23 5.12 -4.01 -3.37
N PRO A 24 5.94 -4.61 -4.27
CA PRO A 24 5.74 -4.50 -5.71
C PRO A 24 4.34 -4.97 -6.14
N GLU A 25 3.84 -6.03 -5.50
CA GLU A 25 2.52 -6.60 -5.77
C GLU A 25 1.40 -5.61 -5.47
N LEU A 26 1.49 -4.88 -4.35
CA LEU A 26 0.52 -3.85 -3.98
C LEU A 26 0.52 -2.67 -4.95
N ALA A 27 1.70 -2.16 -5.33
CA ALA A 27 1.80 -1.08 -6.31
C ALA A 27 1.16 -1.49 -7.65
N ALA A 28 1.49 -2.69 -8.13
CA ALA A 28 0.91 -3.21 -9.37
C ALA A 28 -0.61 -3.42 -9.26
N LEU A 29 -1.10 -3.89 -8.11
CA LEU A 29 -2.52 -4.08 -7.86
C LEU A 29 -3.28 -2.75 -7.88
N LEU A 30 -2.80 -1.76 -7.12
CA LEU A 30 -3.37 -0.41 -7.08
C LEU A 30 -3.45 0.21 -8.47
N ARG A 31 -2.38 0.07 -9.27
CA ARG A 31 -2.33 0.61 -10.63
C ARG A 31 -3.35 -0.06 -11.54
N ARG A 32 -3.45 -1.40 -11.54
CA ARG A 32 -4.46 -2.12 -12.33
C ARG A 32 -5.89 -1.77 -11.92
N THR A 33 -6.16 -1.64 -10.62
CA THR A 33 -7.48 -1.22 -10.13
C THR A 33 -7.79 0.22 -10.55
N ALA A 34 -6.82 1.13 -10.50
CA ALA A 34 -6.96 2.50 -10.99
C ALA A 34 -7.22 2.56 -12.50
N ASP A 35 -6.47 1.79 -13.31
CA ASP A 35 -6.65 1.66 -14.75
C ASP A 35 -8.08 1.17 -15.06
N ARG A 36 -8.53 0.12 -14.36
CA ARG A 36 -9.88 -0.43 -14.51
C ARG A 36 -10.96 0.59 -14.21
N LEU A 37 -10.81 1.35 -13.12
CA LEU A 37 -11.73 2.44 -12.77
C LEU A 37 -11.75 3.53 -13.84
N GLN A 38 -10.58 3.99 -14.31
CA GLN A 38 -10.50 5.05 -15.33
C GLN A 38 -11.08 4.63 -16.68
N ALA A 39 -10.93 3.36 -17.06
CA ALA A 39 -11.45 2.82 -18.32
C ALA A 39 -12.99 2.73 -18.36
N GLN A 40 -13.68 2.95 -17.23
CA GLN A 40 -15.13 2.80 -17.19
C GLN A 40 -15.86 4.00 -17.78
N HIS A 41 -16.92 3.69 -18.52
CA HIS A 41 -17.88 4.70 -18.94
C HIS A 41 -18.78 5.04 -17.75
N TRP A 42 -18.65 6.25 -17.22
CA TRP A 42 -19.41 6.75 -16.08
C TRP A 42 -20.87 7.12 -16.42
N GLY A 43 -21.59 6.16 -17.04
CA GLY A 43 -22.99 6.28 -17.42
C GLY A 43 -23.99 6.04 -16.28
N PHE A 44 -25.27 6.05 -16.63
CA PHE A 44 -26.39 6.02 -15.66
C PHE A 44 -26.67 4.62 -15.06
N TRP A 45 -26.26 3.53 -15.73
CA TRP A 45 -26.77 2.18 -15.41
C TRP A 45 -25.75 1.20 -14.83
N ASP A 46 -24.45 1.50 -14.89
CA ASP A 46 -23.44 0.65 -14.28
C ASP A 46 -22.30 1.50 -13.72
N ARG A 47 -22.08 1.40 -12.41
CA ARG A 47 -20.95 2.07 -11.76
C ARG A 47 -20.20 0.99 -11.00
N GLU A 48 -19.11 0.46 -11.51
CA GLU A 48 -18.30 -0.50 -10.74
C GLU A 48 -17.95 0.02 -9.34
N TYR A 49 -17.80 1.34 -9.23
CA TYR A 49 -17.55 2.02 -7.99
C TYR A 49 -18.82 2.41 -7.24
N CYS A 50 -18.90 2.02 -5.97
CA CYS A 50 -19.89 2.50 -5.02
C CYS A 50 -19.30 2.47 -3.60
N TRP A 51 -18.95 3.63 -3.07
CA TRP A 51 -18.38 3.75 -1.72
C TRP A 51 -19.26 3.13 -0.62
N ARG A 52 -20.59 3.13 -0.80
CA ARG A 52 -21.57 2.58 0.16
C ARG A 52 -21.70 1.05 0.12
N ASP A 53 -21.06 0.39 -0.84
CA ASP A 53 -21.14 -1.04 -1.06
C ASP A 53 -19.76 -1.68 -0.84
N SER A 54 -19.67 -2.57 0.14
CA SER A 54 -18.44 -3.25 0.59
C SER A 54 -17.78 -4.09 -0.51
N THR A 55 -18.52 -4.42 -1.57
CA THR A 55 -18.01 -5.14 -2.75
C THR A 55 -17.48 -4.21 -3.86
N ARG A 56 -17.73 -2.90 -3.74
CA ARG A 56 -17.52 -1.88 -4.78
C ARG A 56 -16.87 -0.58 -4.28
N CYS A 57 -16.55 -0.51 -2.99
CA CYS A 57 -15.71 0.53 -2.37
C CYS A 57 -14.22 0.21 -2.57
N ASN A 58 -13.34 1.05 -2.01
CA ASN A 58 -11.91 1.06 -2.35
C ASN A 58 -11.23 -0.28 -2.02
N CYS A 59 -11.41 -0.78 -0.80
CA CYS A 59 -10.88 -2.07 -0.37
C CYS A 59 -11.58 -3.24 -1.08
N GLY A 60 -12.90 -3.14 -1.29
CA GLY A 60 -13.68 -4.17 -1.99
C GLY A 60 -13.19 -4.39 -3.43
N LEU A 61 -12.84 -3.32 -4.14
CA LEU A 61 -12.26 -3.38 -5.48
C LEU A 61 -10.86 -3.99 -5.48
N LEU A 62 -9.99 -3.61 -4.54
CA LEU A 62 -8.65 -4.20 -4.45
C LEU A 62 -8.69 -5.70 -4.17
N VAL A 63 -9.55 -6.15 -3.25
CA VAL A 63 -9.70 -7.58 -2.96
C VAL A 63 -10.22 -8.34 -4.18
N ARG A 64 -11.20 -7.77 -4.89
CA ARG A 64 -11.71 -8.37 -6.13
C ARG A 64 -10.63 -8.46 -7.20
N GLU A 65 -9.84 -7.41 -7.37
CA GLU A 65 -8.70 -7.40 -8.30
C GLU A 65 -7.66 -8.46 -7.90
N ALA A 66 -7.32 -8.57 -6.62
CA ALA A 66 -6.33 -9.51 -6.11
C ALA A 66 -6.76 -10.97 -6.27
N LEU A 67 -8.05 -11.24 -6.12
CA LEU A 67 -8.64 -12.58 -6.22
C LEU A 67 -9.11 -12.94 -7.64
N GLY A 68 -9.17 -11.97 -8.55
CA GLY A 68 -9.82 -12.13 -9.86
C GLY A 68 -11.33 -12.38 -9.75
N TRP A 69 -11.97 -11.85 -8.69
CA TRP A 69 -13.38 -12.09 -8.40
C TRP A 69 -14.30 -10.98 -8.91
N ASN A 70 -15.49 -11.36 -9.33
CA ASN A 70 -16.58 -10.44 -9.60
C ASN A 70 -17.30 -10.01 -8.29
N GLN A 71 -18.22 -9.06 -8.41
CA GLN A 71 -18.99 -8.55 -7.26
C GLN A 71 -19.76 -9.65 -6.53
N GLN A 72 -20.41 -10.54 -7.29
CA GLN A 72 -21.26 -11.61 -6.77
C GLN A 72 -20.43 -12.58 -5.94
N GLN A 73 -19.28 -13.00 -6.44
CA GLN A 73 -18.34 -13.86 -5.72
C GLN A 73 -17.94 -13.23 -4.39
N LEU A 74 -17.47 -11.98 -4.38
CA LEU A 74 -17.12 -11.31 -3.12
C LEU A 74 -18.31 -11.17 -2.17
N SER A 75 -19.52 -10.89 -2.70
CA SER A 75 -20.74 -10.73 -1.89
C SER A 75 -21.14 -11.99 -1.12
N LEU A 76 -20.74 -13.19 -1.57
CA LEU A 76 -20.95 -14.44 -0.84
C LEU A 76 -20.08 -14.54 0.42
N HIS A 77 -19.01 -13.74 0.49
CA HIS A 77 -18.01 -13.79 1.55
C HIS A 77 -18.05 -12.58 2.50
N ILE A 78 -18.82 -11.53 2.19
CA ILE A 78 -18.82 -10.29 2.97
C ILE A 78 -20.23 -9.72 3.19
N HIS A 79 -20.40 -8.95 4.27
CA HIS A 79 -21.63 -8.21 4.55
C HIS A 79 -21.79 -6.97 3.67
N ARG A 80 -23.04 -6.58 3.38
CA ARG A 80 -23.37 -5.29 2.75
C ARG A 80 -23.16 -4.12 3.73
N GLY A 81 -22.56 -3.02 3.27
CA GLY A 81 -22.24 -1.80 4.04
C GLY A 81 -20.93 -1.16 3.57
N THR A 82 -20.39 -0.13 4.26
CA THR A 82 -19.01 0.34 3.99
C THR A 82 -18.01 -0.43 4.85
N TRP A 83 -16.80 -0.66 4.34
CA TRP A 83 -15.73 -1.23 5.18
C TRP A 83 -15.44 -0.33 6.37
N ARG A 84 -15.51 0.99 6.26
CA ARG A 84 -15.37 1.87 7.44
C ARG A 84 -16.39 1.56 8.53
N THR A 85 -17.67 1.46 8.22
CA THR A 85 -18.72 1.15 9.22
C THR A 85 -18.53 -0.27 9.76
N ILE A 86 -18.22 -1.21 8.87
CA ILE A 86 -17.97 -2.62 9.21
C ILE A 86 -16.73 -2.73 10.11
N ALA A 87 -15.64 -2.03 9.79
CA ALA A 87 -14.39 -1.93 10.54
C ALA A 87 -14.60 -1.22 11.87
N GLN A 88 -15.23 -0.05 11.92
CA GLN A 88 -15.46 0.67 13.17
C GLN A 88 -16.35 -0.13 14.10
N THR A 89 -17.39 -0.79 13.58
CA THR A 89 -18.20 -1.72 14.38
C THR A 89 -17.35 -2.92 14.81
N ALA A 90 -16.61 -3.57 13.92
CA ALA A 90 -15.79 -4.73 14.27
C ALA A 90 -14.65 -4.41 15.24
N TYR A 91 -13.91 -3.31 15.04
CA TYR A 91 -12.87 -2.83 15.95
C TYR A 91 -13.46 -2.36 17.27
N ARG A 92 -14.62 -1.68 17.32
CA ARG A 92 -15.26 -1.32 18.60
C ARG A 92 -15.78 -2.55 19.34
N THR A 93 -16.32 -3.54 18.61
CA THR A 93 -16.86 -4.76 19.22
C THR A 93 -15.73 -5.73 19.61
N ALA A 94 -14.65 -5.79 18.84
CA ALA A 94 -13.43 -6.54 19.16
C ALA A 94 -12.65 -5.88 20.31
N ALA A 95 -12.53 -4.55 20.32
CA ALA A 95 -11.90 -3.82 21.43
C ALA A 95 -12.67 -3.94 22.75
N PHE A 96 -13.97 -4.28 22.71
CA PHE A 96 -14.77 -4.50 23.92
C PHE A 96 -14.81 -5.96 24.38
N VAL A 97 -14.45 -6.94 23.52
CA VAL A 97 -14.63 -8.37 23.85
C VAL A 97 -13.37 -9.23 23.75
N LEU A 98 -12.35 -8.93 22.95
CA LEU A 98 -11.18 -9.81 22.85
C LEU A 98 -9.87 -9.06 22.57
N ARG A 99 -8.81 -9.51 23.25
CA ARG A 99 -7.38 -9.18 23.01
C ARG A 99 -6.88 -9.57 21.59
N ASP A 100 -7.78 -9.93 20.67
CA ASP A 100 -7.44 -10.38 19.33
C ASP A 100 -8.57 -10.03 18.33
N PRO A 101 -8.46 -8.90 17.61
CA PRO A 101 -9.46 -8.49 16.60
C PRO A 101 -9.56 -9.45 15.41
N TRP A 102 -8.64 -10.41 15.27
CA TRP A 102 -8.63 -11.40 14.19
C TRP A 102 -9.56 -12.60 14.44
N GLN A 103 -10.05 -12.77 15.67
CA GLN A 103 -10.95 -13.89 16.04
C GLN A 103 -12.43 -13.49 16.11
N ALA A 104 -12.76 -12.21 15.96
CA ALA A 104 -14.14 -11.74 16.03
C ALA A 104 -14.95 -12.19 14.79
N ARG A 105 -15.88 -13.11 14.98
CA ARG A 105 -16.89 -13.51 14.00
C ARG A 105 -18.16 -12.69 14.20
N CYS A 106 -18.79 -12.28 13.10
CA CYS A 106 -20.11 -11.66 13.17
C CYS A 106 -21.15 -12.70 13.61
N GLN A 107 -21.87 -12.47 14.71
CA GLN A 107 -22.85 -13.42 15.25
C GLN A 107 -24.06 -13.66 14.33
N ALA A 108 -24.36 -12.73 13.41
CA ALA A 108 -25.47 -12.86 12.48
C ALA A 108 -25.17 -13.76 11.26
N THR A 109 -23.90 -13.98 10.92
CA THR A 109 -23.51 -14.69 9.68
C THR A 109 -22.38 -15.70 9.84
N GLY A 110 -21.68 -15.73 10.97
CA GLY A 110 -20.53 -16.61 11.21
C GLY A 110 -19.26 -16.24 10.41
N LEU A 111 -19.35 -15.21 9.56
CA LEU A 111 -18.26 -14.75 8.71
C LEU A 111 -17.22 -13.97 9.53
N ARG A 112 -15.95 -14.24 9.26
CA ARG A 112 -14.88 -13.38 9.71
C ARG A 112 -14.94 -12.13 8.85
N LEU A 113 -15.30 -11.02 9.49
CA LEU A 113 -14.90 -9.69 9.04
C LEU A 113 -13.43 -9.68 8.58
N GLY A 114 -12.62 -10.52 9.24
CA GLY A 114 -11.27 -10.91 8.89
C GLY A 114 -11.01 -11.21 7.42
N TYR A 115 -11.90 -11.77 6.57
CA TYR A 115 -11.44 -12.23 5.25
C TYR A 115 -10.85 -11.11 4.36
N VAL A 116 -11.50 -9.94 4.30
CA VAL A 116 -10.95 -8.78 3.58
C VAL A 116 -9.77 -8.16 4.32
N PHE A 117 -9.80 -8.11 5.65
CA PHE A 117 -8.66 -7.62 6.44
C PHE A 117 -7.41 -8.50 6.30
N GLU A 118 -7.57 -9.83 6.37
CA GLU A 118 -6.57 -10.86 6.13
C GLU A 118 -6.00 -10.68 4.73
N LYS A 119 -6.86 -10.55 3.70
CA LYS A 119 -6.39 -10.37 2.33
C LYS A 119 -5.68 -9.05 2.10
N MET A 120 -6.18 -7.96 2.67
CA MET A 120 -5.54 -6.65 2.58
C MET A 120 -4.24 -6.59 3.38
N ALA A 121 -4.15 -7.27 4.53
CA ALA A 121 -2.91 -7.41 5.30
C ALA A 121 -1.88 -8.24 4.53
N GLU A 122 -2.28 -9.33 3.86
CA GLU A 122 -1.40 -10.05 2.94
C GLU A 122 -0.85 -9.12 1.84
N LEU A 123 -1.66 -8.18 1.34
CA LEU A 123 -1.25 -7.18 0.36
C LEU A 123 -0.35 -6.07 0.93
N GLY A 124 -0.30 -5.86 2.24
CA GLY A 124 0.55 -4.84 2.88
C GLY A 124 -0.18 -3.82 3.75
N PHE A 125 -1.52 -3.89 3.85
CA PHE A 125 -2.31 -3.07 4.78
C PHE A 125 -2.29 -3.72 6.16
N ASP A 126 -1.18 -3.57 6.86
CA ASP A 126 -0.91 -4.27 8.12
C ASP A 126 -1.65 -3.61 9.32
N ARG A 127 -2.09 -2.35 9.19
CA ARG A 127 -2.70 -1.58 10.28
C ARG A 127 -4.10 -1.08 9.96
N PRO A 128 -5.00 -0.94 10.95
CA PRO A 128 -6.35 -0.39 10.77
C PRO A 128 -6.36 0.99 10.09
N GLU A 129 -5.35 1.82 10.39
CA GLU A 129 -5.24 3.17 9.83
C GLU A 129 -5.01 3.14 8.31
N ASP A 130 -4.40 2.11 7.77
CA ASP A 130 -4.11 1.97 6.34
C ASP A 130 -5.41 1.78 5.55
N PHE A 131 -6.32 0.98 6.11
CA PHE A 131 -7.67 0.78 5.57
C PHE A 131 -8.48 2.07 5.63
N ALA A 132 -8.39 2.77 6.78
CA ALA A 132 -9.10 4.04 6.95
C ALA A 132 -8.60 5.09 5.96
N ALA A 133 -7.27 5.18 5.77
CA ALA A 133 -6.65 6.10 4.82
C ALA A 133 -7.08 5.79 3.38
N LEU A 134 -7.11 4.52 3.00
CA LEU A 134 -7.55 4.11 1.67
C LEU A 134 -9.04 4.37 1.44
N GLU A 135 -9.94 3.97 2.35
CA GLU A 135 -11.39 4.15 2.21
C GLU A 135 -11.82 5.63 2.16
N GLU A 136 -10.98 6.51 2.68
CA GLU A 136 -11.30 7.91 2.90
C GLU A 136 -10.49 8.86 2.04
N LEU A 137 -9.51 8.32 1.33
CA LEU A 137 -8.56 9.07 0.55
C LEU A 137 -7.85 10.11 1.43
N SER A 138 -7.34 9.67 2.59
CA SER A 138 -6.90 10.56 3.67
C SER A 138 -5.44 10.44 4.05
N ASP A 139 -4.61 9.70 3.30
CA ASP A 139 -3.18 9.70 3.55
C ASP A 139 -2.61 11.10 3.25
N PRO A 140 -1.97 11.75 4.23
CA PRO A 140 -1.50 13.13 4.09
C PRO A 140 -0.41 13.29 3.02
N VAL A 141 0.44 12.27 2.82
CA VAL A 141 1.50 12.31 1.81
C VAL A 141 0.87 12.25 0.42
N ILE A 142 -0.11 11.36 0.23
CA ILE A 142 -0.80 11.22 -1.06
C ILE A 142 -1.64 12.45 -1.37
N LEU A 143 -2.34 13.00 -0.38
CA LEU A 143 -3.12 14.22 -0.53
C LEU A 143 -2.25 15.42 -0.94
N ALA A 144 -1.08 15.59 -0.32
CA ALA A 144 -0.15 16.66 -0.69
C ALA A 144 0.31 16.53 -2.16
N ARG A 145 0.65 15.32 -2.61
CA ARG A 145 1.07 15.05 -3.99
C ARG A 145 -0.05 15.29 -5.00
N LEU A 146 -1.30 14.95 -4.65
CA LEU A 146 -2.46 15.24 -5.49
C LEU A 146 -2.76 16.74 -5.57
N ALA A 147 -2.60 17.47 -4.46
CA ALA A 147 -2.77 18.92 -4.43
C ALA A 147 -1.74 19.64 -5.31
N GLU A 148 -0.47 19.20 -5.28
CA GLU A 148 0.58 19.68 -6.20
C GLU A 148 0.21 19.48 -7.68
N LYS A 149 -0.58 18.45 -7.99
CA LYS A 149 -1.11 18.16 -9.34
C LYS A 149 -2.45 18.86 -9.64
N GLY A 150 -2.95 19.69 -8.73
CA GLY A 150 -4.20 20.44 -8.89
C GLY A 150 -5.47 19.62 -8.64
N VAL A 151 -5.38 18.48 -7.96
CA VAL A 151 -6.51 17.60 -7.65
C VAL A 151 -6.94 17.80 -6.20
N GLU A 152 -7.66 18.89 -5.94
CA GLU A 152 -8.21 19.21 -4.61
C GLU A 152 -9.58 19.93 -4.73
N PRO A 153 -10.62 19.56 -3.97
CA PRO A 153 -10.66 18.50 -2.95
C PRO A 153 -10.87 17.09 -3.54
N VAL A 154 -10.17 16.10 -2.95
CA VAL A 154 -10.37 14.69 -3.27
C VAL A 154 -11.69 14.20 -2.67
N ARG A 155 -12.45 13.37 -3.40
CA ARG A 155 -13.80 12.94 -3.03
C ARG A 155 -13.88 11.42 -3.05
N ARG A 156 -14.03 10.82 -1.87
CA ARG A 156 -14.16 9.36 -1.74
C ARG A 156 -15.36 8.78 -2.48
N ASP A 157 -16.43 9.55 -2.68
CA ASP A 157 -17.61 9.10 -3.42
C ASP A 157 -17.47 9.25 -4.94
N HIS A 158 -16.32 9.73 -5.43
CA HIS A 158 -16.05 10.00 -6.83
C HIS A 158 -14.95 9.07 -7.36
N ALA A 159 -15.34 8.15 -8.23
CA ALA A 159 -14.47 7.08 -8.67
C ALA A 159 -13.20 7.54 -9.41
N LEU A 160 -13.27 8.65 -10.16
CA LEU A 160 -12.06 9.23 -10.77
C LEU A 160 -11.08 9.73 -9.71
N HIS A 161 -11.56 10.29 -8.59
CA HIS A 161 -10.69 10.75 -7.52
C HIS A 161 -10.07 9.56 -6.79
N VAL A 162 -10.81 8.47 -6.61
CA VAL A 162 -10.29 7.19 -6.09
C VAL A 162 -9.20 6.63 -7.01
N ALA A 163 -9.42 6.64 -8.32
CA ALA A 163 -8.43 6.14 -9.28
C ALA A 163 -7.15 6.99 -9.28
N LEU A 164 -7.27 8.32 -9.22
CA LEU A 164 -6.12 9.22 -9.09
C LEU A 164 -5.35 8.94 -7.80
N TYR A 165 -6.05 8.78 -6.69
CA TYR A 165 -5.44 8.45 -5.40
C TYR A 165 -4.73 7.10 -5.40
N MET A 166 -5.36 6.04 -5.95
CA MET A 166 -4.75 4.72 -6.05
C MET A 166 -3.49 4.74 -6.92
N ARG A 167 -3.51 5.51 -8.02
CA ARG A 167 -2.33 5.68 -8.87
C ARG A 167 -1.20 6.41 -8.15
N GLU A 168 -1.52 7.50 -7.47
CA GLU A 168 -0.53 8.25 -6.69
C GLU A 168 0.08 7.41 -5.56
N LEU A 169 -0.75 6.62 -4.89
CA LEU A 169 -0.29 5.69 -3.87
C LEU A 169 0.62 4.61 -4.46
N ALA A 170 0.32 4.09 -5.65
CA ALA A 170 1.19 3.14 -6.35
C ALA A 170 2.55 3.76 -6.70
N ASP A 171 2.56 4.97 -7.27
CA ASP A 171 3.78 5.70 -7.61
C ASP A 171 4.64 5.94 -6.37
N TRP A 172 4.01 6.35 -5.26
CA TRP A 172 4.71 6.54 -3.99
C TRP A 172 5.29 5.23 -3.43
N ILE A 173 4.57 4.10 -3.50
CA ILE A 173 5.11 2.79 -3.08
C ILE A 173 6.33 2.41 -3.93
N GLU A 174 6.29 2.63 -5.24
CA GLU A 174 7.42 2.36 -6.14
C GLU A 174 8.65 3.21 -5.77
N GLU A 175 8.45 4.50 -5.48
CA GLU A 175 9.52 5.39 -4.98
C GLU A 175 10.12 4.88 -3.66
N GLN A 176 9.29 4.43 -2.71
CA GLN A 176 9.77 3.87 -1.44
C GLN A 176 10.60 2.60 -1.65
N LEU A 177 10.17 1.69 -2.54
CA LEU A 177 10.89 0.47 -2.86
C LEU A 177 12.26 0.78 -3.51
N GLN A 178 12.31 1.76 -4.42
CA GLN A 178 13.56 2.20 -5.05
C GLN A 178 14.51 2.81 -4.03
N ALA A 179 14.02 3.65 -3.13
CA ALA A 179 14.82 4.25 -2.07
C ALA A 179 15.41 3.18 -1.13
N GLN A 180 14.61 2.17 -0.74
CA GLN A 180 15.08 1.04 0.08
C GLN A 180 16.15 0.20 -0.63
N ALA A 181 16.01 -0.04 -1.93
CA ALA A 181 17.00 -0.76 -2.72
C ALA A 181 18.34 0.00 -2.80
N GLN A 182 18.29 1.33 -3.00
CA GLN A 182 19.48 2.19 -3.02
C GLN A 182 20.20 2.21 -1.66
N LEU A 183 19.46 2.36 -0.57
CA LEU A 183 20.01 2.33 0.79
C LEU A 183 20.69 0.98 1.09
N SER A 184 20.06 -0.12 0.66
CA SER A 184 20.61 -1.47 0.83
C SER A 184 21.90 -1.66 0.03
N HIS A 185 22.00 -1.11 -1.18
CA HIS A 185 23.23 -1.15 -1.97
C HIS A 185 24.38 -0.35 -1.33
N LEU A 186 24.09 0.83 -0.76
CA LEU A 186 25.09 1.69 -0.12
C LEU A 186 25.63 1.14 1.21
N THR A 187 24.89 0.24 1.85
CA THR A 187 25.24 -0.34 3.16
C THR A 187 25.86 -1.73 3.06
N GLN A 188 26.03 -2.27 1.85
CA GLN A 188 26.73 -3.54 1.67
C GLN A 188 28.22 -3.40 2.00
N PRO A 189 28.80 -4.33 2.81
CA PRO A 189 30.22 -4.30 3.10
C PRO A 189 31.01 -4.49 1.80
N LEU A 190 32.07 -3.68 1.64
CA LEU A 190 32.98 -3.76 0.50
C LEU A 190 33.40 -5.23 0.26
N PRO A 191 33.34 -5.72 -0.99
CA PRO A 191 33.77 -7.07 -1.29
C PRO A 191 35.21 -7.24 -0.80
N LYS A 192 35.45 -8.29 0.00
CA LYS A 192 36.81 -8.65 0.44
C LYS A 192 37.66 -8.80 -0.82
N ALA A 193 38.59 -7.87 -1.03
CA ALA A 193 39.55 -7.97 -2.11
C ALA A 193 40.22 -9.34 -1.99
N LYS A 194 40.13 -10.18 -3.03
CA LYS A 194 40.96 -11.37 -3.13
C LYS A 194 42.39 -10.87 -3.08
N ALA A 195 43.12 -11.20 -2.01
CA ALA A 195 44.54 -10.97 -1.95
C ALA A 195 45.15 -11.73 -3.13
N THR A 196 45.55 -10.99 -4.17
CA THR A 196 46.33 -11.54 -5.26
C THR A 196 47.66 -11.96 -4.63
N GLU A 197 47.85 -13.25 -4.42
CA GLU A 197 49.15 -13.81 -4.08
C GLU A 197 50.12 -13.45 -5.21
N VAL A 198 50.90 -12.38 -4.99
CA VAL A 198 52.04 -12.08 -5.82
C VAL A 198 53.08 -13.14 -5.49
N ALA A 199 53.13 -14.19 -6.30
CA ALA A 199 54.13 -15.24 -6.20
C ALA A 199 55.53 -14.62 -6.33
N VAL A 200 56.22 -14.50 -5.20
CA VAL A 200 57.62 -14.09 -5.14
C VAL A 200 58.44 -15.20 -5.81
N ARG A 201 58.93 -14.93 -7.04
CA ARG A 201 59.86 -15.83 -7.72
C ARG A 201 61.13 -15.96 -6.88
N GLN A 202 61.43 -17.17 -6.42
CA GLN A 202 62.70 -17.46 -5.76
C GLN A 202 63.88 -17.20 -6.72
N PRO A 203 64.98 -16.61 -6.24
CA PRO A 203 66.17 -16.46 -7.07
C PRO A 203 66.82 -17.83 -7.33
N LEU A 204 67.13 -18.07 -8.60
CA LEU A 204 67.92 -19.21 -9.08
C LEU A 204 69.26 -19.25 -8.34
N ARG A 205 69.49 -20.31 -7.55
CA ARG A 205 70.82 -20.64 -7.04
C ARG A 205 71.70 -21.05 -8.23
N LEU A 206 72.65 -20.21 -8.58
CA LEU A 206 73.78 -20.61 -9.41
C LEU A 206 74.77 -21.43 -8.55
N ARG A 207 75.36 -22.43 -9.20
CA ARG A 207 76.12 -23.57 -8.64
C ARG A 207 77.25 -23.19 -7.69
#